data_AF-A0A9P8FPP6-F1
#
_entry.id   AF-A0A9P8FPP6-F1
#
_cell.length_a   1.000
_cell.length_b   1.000
_cell.length_c   1.000
_cell.angle_alpha   90.00
_cell.angle_beta   90.00
_cell.angle_gamma   90.00
#
_symmetry.space_group_name_H-M   'P 1'
#
loop_
_entity.id
_entity.type
_entity.pdbx_description
1 polymer ?
#
loop_
_entity_poly.entity_id
_entity_poly.type
_entity_poly.pdbx_seq_one_letter_code
_entity_poly.pdbx_strand_id
1 'polypeptide(L)'
;MPIRTTKDAALGELGLVDFLQHDPRPTCIVDTAAGYIAYRNPALERLLAGAWNLQHFRDWAAALSPQSQPATYRGRAWNCILHNHKWLIASAQDELPVAPSPPVTHRAAAPVRSSSQNSINTRATSQHSNSNSNTNTGTSSSDSRRQSIASSSWRTVSDEGGQRYLDWTRIPSPAMTAHMHLIRNFPWQDTTIGSMHSWPDALRQAVLSIMANPDPRLLLWGDDHIMIYNEACVSMFGVRHPRALGSRAEDTWSDIWSDMQHLIKYVQTEGRGTRLNKLPLVMERHGYPEDTFWSFNLIPIIGPNGNTIGVIDEFSEVTEQVVSDRRRDAIVRINKTIARVNSVKELWFEFLEGLEPCKDDIPYALLYTNYAAAATDPSIPDSISASSGSSPQRFALEGSIGLAAGHPAVPLTFDLADCANDQNPLARACYKAWKSDDVVVLQLKDGSLPEALNQGIPGRASGDKVQTVCIVPLPDMTGHHTMAFLTLAMTPRRPYDTEAAMFAYYLRDILVKSASAICLPEEQRRARQKFEQIEASLAQQLRATTLETERLESRFARMAQLAPIGMYAITPDSRTTFHNKAYLDITGITEDSIEA
;
A
#
# COMPACT_ATOMS: atom_id res chain seq x y z
N MET A 1 16.41 19.54 -47.09
CA MET A 1 15.75 18.89 -48.25
C MET A 1 16.85 18.43 -49.21
N PRO A 2 16.80 17.22 -49.84
CA PRO A 2 15.65 16.32 -50.04
C PRO A 2 15.81 14.88 -49.41
N ILE A 3 14.73 14.30 -48.85
CA ILE A 3 13.82 13.21 -49.34
C ILE A 3 14.41 11.80 -49.14
N ARG A 4 14.12 11.11 -48.02
CA ARG A 4 13.01 10.14 -47.75
C ARG A 4 13.11 8.81 -48.51
N THR A 5 13.27 7.70 -47.77
CA THR A 5 12.41 6.51 -47.91
C THR A 5 12.23 5.80 -46.56
N THR A 6 10.99 5.38 -46.35
CA THR A 6 10.31 4.78 -45.19
C THR A 6 10.70 3.32 -44.90
N LYS A 7 10.97 2.98 -43.62
CA LYS A 7 10.24 2.03 -42.76
C LYS A 7 10.99 1.87 -41.41
N ASP A 8 10.24 1.66 -40.33
CA ASP A 8 10.69 1.42 -38.92
C ASP A 8 10.93 2.65 -38.02
N ALA A 9 9.90 3.49 -37.89
CA ALA A 9 9.89 4.64 -36.96
C ALA A 9 9.31 4.34 -35.55
N ALA A 10 9.20 3.07 -35.12
CA ALA A 10 8.53 2.73 -33.84
C ALA A 10 9.47 2.33 -32.69
N LEU A 11 10.80 2.37 -32.87
CA LEU A 11 11.79 2.09 -31.80
C LEU A 11 12.96 3.08 -31.73
N GLY A 12 12.96 4.12 -32.57
CA GLY A 12 14.01 5.14 -32.60
C GLY A 12 13.90 6.23 -31.53
N GLU A 13 12.75 6.34 -30.85
CA GLU A 13 12.48 7.35 -29.81
C GLU A 13 12.74 6.87 -28.38
N LEU A 14 13.05 5.58 -28.17
CA LEU A 14 13.63 5.10 -26.91
C LEU A 14 15.15 5.12 -27.06
N GLY A 15 15.75 6.25 -26.71
CA GLY A 15 17.19 6.43 -26.79
C GLY A 15 17.92 5.36 -25.99
N LEU A 16 18.79 4.58 -26.64
CA LEU A 16 19.75 3.68 -25.98
C LEU A 16 20.51 4.42 -24.86
N VAL A 17 20.74 5.72 -25.06
CA VAL A 17 21.34 6.64 -24.09
C VAL A 17 20.46 6.82 -22.85
N ASP A 18 19.15 7.00 -22.99
CA ASP A 18 18.24 7.19 -21.85
C ASP A 18 18.15 5.93 -20.97
N PHE A 19 18.21 4.75 -21.60
CA PHE A 19 18.28 3.48 -20.88
C PHE A 19 19.61 3.34 -20.13
N LEU A 20 20.74 3.60 -20.79
CA LEU A 20 22.06 3.48 -20.18
C LEU A 20 22.34 4.54 -19.12
N GLN A 21 21.67 5.69 -19.18
CA GLN A 21 21.77 6.75 -18.18
C GLN A 21 21.29 6.30 -16.80
N HIS A 22 20.34 5.37 -16.76
CA HIS A 22 19.75 4.82 -15.52
C HIS A 22 20.34 3.45 -15.12
N ASP A 23 21.26 2.88 -15.91
CA ASP A 23 21.92 1.60 -15.56
C ASP A 23 22.91 1.82 -14.40
N PRO A 24 22.80 1.06 -13.28
CA PRO A 24 23.71 1.18 -12.15
C PRO A 24 25.15 0.69 -12.44
N ARG A 25 25.36 -0.09 -13.51
CA ARG A 25 26.67 -0.67 -13.86
C ARG A 25 27.51 0.31 -14.66
N PRO A 26 28.81 0.48 -14.37
CA PRO A 26 29.71 1.28 -15.21
C PRO A 26 29.71 0.81 -16.67
N THR A 27 29.25 1.68 -17.58
CA THR A 27 29.08 1.36 -19.00
C THR A 27 29.59 2.49 -19.89
N CYS A 28 30.28 2.13 -20.98
CA CYS A 28 30.67 3.06 -22.05
C CYS A 28 30.33 2.52 -23.44
N ILE A 29 30.14 3.44 -24.38
CA ILE A 29 30.01 3.13 -25.81
C ILE A 29 31.24 3.67 -26.52
N VAL A 30 31.90 2.84 -27.32
CA VAL A 30 33.07 3.20 -28.13
C VAL A 30 32.69 3.10 -29.61
N ASP A 31 33.04 4.12 -30.40
CA ASP A 31 32.96 4.04 -31.86
C ASP A 31 34.19 3.29 -32.38
N THR A 32 34.00 2.10 -32.93
CA THR A 32 35.10 1.24 -33.40
C THR A 32 35.78 1.79 -34.65
N ALA A 33 35.12 2.66 -35.42
CA ALA A 33 35.71 3.27 -36.62
C ALA A 33 36.62 4.46 -36.27
N ALA A 34 36.31 5.17 -35.18
CA ALA A 34 36.99 6.39 -34.79
C ALA A 34 37.84 6.26 -33.51
N GLY A 35 37.73 5.15 -32.78
CA GLY A 35 38.56 4.84 -31.61
C GLY A 35 38.34 5.73 -30.38
N TYR A 36 37.21 6.45 -30.31
CA TYR A 36 36.86 7.30 -29.16
C TYR A 36 35.59 6.83 -28.45
N ILE A 37 35.48 7.20 -27.17
CA ILE A 37 34.32 6.90 -26.33
C ILE A 37 33.21 7.91 -26.67
N ALA A 38 32.13 7.43 -27.28
CA ALA A 38 30.97 8.23 -27.68
C ALA A 38 29.99 8.50 -26.53
N TYR A 39 29.93 7.61 -25.53
CA TYR A 39 29.05 7.80 -24.38
C TYR A 39 29.59 7.14 -23.11
N ARG A 40 29.27 7.73 -21.96
CA ARG A 40 29.60 7.25 -20.61
C ARG A 40 28.38 7.46 -19.72
N ASN A 41 28.02 6.44 -18.94
CA ASN A 41 26.92 6.59 -17.99
C ASN A 41 27.40 7.16 -16.64
N PRO A 42 26.48 7.68 -15.80
CA PRO A 42 26.82 8.28 -14.51
C PRO A 42 27.55 7.33 -13.54
N ALA A 43 27.30 6.02 -13.64
CA ALA A 43 28.01 5.01 -12.85
C ALA A 43 29.49 4.91 -13.21
N LEU A 44 29.83 5.03 -14.50
CA LEU A 44 31.21 5.08 -14.97
C LEU A 44 31.90 6.38 -14.55
N GLU A 45 31.21 7.52 -14.62
CA GLU A 45 31.78 8.79 -14.19
C GLU A 45 32.13 8.79 -12.70
N ARG A 46 31.26 8.22 -11.86
CA ARG A 46 31.55 8.00 -10.43
C ARG A 46 32.77 7.10 -10.20
N LEU A 47 32.94 6.05 -11.00
CA LEU A 47 34.10 5.16 -10.92
C LEU A 47 35.40 5.87 -11.32
N LEU A 48 35.35 6.76 -12.31
CA LEU A 48 36.51 7.51 -12.81
C LEU A 48 36.86 8.73 -11.95
N ALA A 49 35.89 9.30 -11.22
CA ALA A 49 36.09 10.48 -10.35
C ALA A 49 37.02 10.22 -9.15
N GLY A 50 37.18 8.96 -8.73
CA GLY A 50 38.04 8.56 -7.62
C GLY A 50 39.53 8.52 -7.95
N ALA A 51 40.14 9.66 -8.32
CA ALA A 51 41.58 9.94 -8.32
C ALA A 51 42.51 9.21 -9.34
N TRP A 52 42.13 9.06 -10.62
CA TRP A 52 43.07 8.50 -11.63
C TRP A 52 42.99 9.14 -13.02
N ASN A 53 44.10 9.03 -13.75
CA ASN A 53 44.34 9.64 -15.04
C ASN A 53 43.34 9.11 -16.10
N LEU A 54 42.38 9.95 -16.51
CA LEU A 54 41.37 9.67 -17.55
C LEU A 54 41.98 9.10 -18.84
N GLN A 55 43.24 9.45 -19.11
CA GLN A 55 43.99 9.02 -20.26
C GLN A 55 44.18 7.50 -20.29
N HIS A 56 44.51 6.87 -19.16
CA HIS A 56 44.78 5.43 -19.10
C HIS A 56 43.50 4.59 -19.33
N PHE A 57 42.33 5.12 -18.97
CA PHE A 57 41.05 4.48 -19.29
C PHE A 57 40.70 4.64 -20.78
N ARG A 58 40.99 5.80 -21.38
CA ARG A 58 40.80 6.02 -22.82
C ARG A 58 41.68 5.09 -23.66
N ASP A 59 42.96 4.95 -23.30
CA ASP A 59 43.89 4.08 -24.02
C ASP A 59 43.47 2.60 -23.93
N TRP A 60 42.98 2.17 -22.76
CA TRP A 60 42.40 0.83 -22.60
C TRP A 60 41.11 0.65 -23.41
N ALA A 61 40.18 1.62 -23.35
CA ALA A 61 38.91 1.55 -24.06
C ALA A 61 39.08 1.58 -25.59
N ALA A 62 40.08 2.28 -26.09
CA ALA A 62 40.44 2.29 -27.52
C ALA A 62 41.05 0.96 -27.99
N ALA A 63 41.65 0.18 -27.08
CA ALA A 63 42.21 -1.14 -27.37
C ALA A 63 41.17 -2.29 -27.29
N LEU A 64 39.92 -2.01 -26.92
CA LEU A 64 38.87 -3.01 -26.84
C LEU A 64 38.45 -3.48 -28.23
N SER A 65 38.41 -4.80 -28.42
CA SER A 65 37.90 -5.45 -29.62
C SER A 65 36.79 -6.45 -29.27
N PRO A 66 35.92 -6.83 -30.22
CA PRO A 66 34.86 -7.82 -29.99
C PRO A 66 35.39 -9.19 -29.55
N GLN A 67 36.66 -9.48 -29.84
CA GLN A 67 37.33 -10.75 -29.52
C GLN A 67 37.96 -10.76 -28.11
N SER A 68 37.96 -9.61 -27.41
CA SER A 68 38.69 -9.43 -26.14
C SER A 68 37.88 -9.79 -24.89
N GLN A 69 36.96 -10.77 -24.95
CA GLN A 69 36.14 -11.15 -23.80
C GLN A 69 36.72 -12.28 -22.94
N PRO A 70 36.67 -12.17 -21.60
CA PRO A 70 36.32 -10.99 -20.80
C PRO A 70 37.51 -10.01 -20.70
N ALA A 71 37.29 -8.74 -21.02
CA ALA A 71 38.34 -7.72 -20.87
C ALA A 71 38.43 -7.33 -19.41
N THR A 72 39.62 -7.40 -18.82
CA THR A 72 39.81 -7.02 -17.41
C THR A 72 40.36 -5.61 -17.30
N TYR A 73 39.69 -4.76 -16.50
CA TYR A 73 40.20 -3.46 -16.11
C TYR A 73 39.98 -3.26 -14.61
N ARG A 74 41.09 -3.06 -13.88
CA ARG A 74 41.11 -2.89 -12.41
C ARG A 74 40.38 -3.98 -11.62
N GLY A 75 40.64 -5.24 -11.97
CA GLY A 75 40.05 -6.40 -11.27
C GLY A 75 38.58 -6.65 -11.57
N ARG A 76 37.93 -5.83 -12.42
CA ARG A 76 36.56 -6.08 -12.89
C ARG A 76 36.59 -6.68 -14.29
N ALA A 77 35.71 -7.65 -14.52
CA ALA A 77 35.44 -8.19 -15.84
C ALA A 77 34.48 -7.28 -16.60
N TRP A 78 34.80 -6.98 -17.86
CA TRP A 78 33.98 -6.17 -18.75
C TRP A 78 33.47 -7.02 -19.90
N ASN A 79 32.15 -6.99 -20.10
CA ASN A 79 31.49 -7.61 -21.23
C ASN A 79 31.36 -6.59 -22.36
N CYS A 80 31.77 -6.98 -23.58
CA CYS A 80 31.89 -6.07 -24.72
C CYS A 80 31.05 -6.57 -25.90
N ILE A 81 29.89 -5.97 -26.12
CA ILE A 81 28.97 -6.38 -27.19
C ILE A 81 29.11 -5.42 -28.37
N LEU A 82 29.34 -5.96 -29.56
CA LEU A 82 29.38 -5.17 -30.79
C LEU A 82 27.96 -5.03 -31.36
N HIS A 83 27.51 -3.80 -31.56
CA HIS A 83 26.22 -3.46 -32.14
C HIS A 83 26.40 -2.71 -33.47
N ASN A 84 25.64 -3.14 -34.50
CA ASN A 84 25.65 -2.57 -35.86
C ASN A 84 27.03 -2.40 -36.50
N HIS A 85 27.99 -3.28 -36.17
CA HIS A 85 29.37 -3.27 -36.67
C HIS A 85 30.14 -1.93 -36.48
N LYS A 86 29.63 -1.04 -35.61
CA LYS A 86 30.18 0.31 -35.39
C LYS A 86 30.31 0.67 -33.92
N TRP A 87 29.38 0.22 -33.08
CA TRP A 87 29.31 0.62 -31.68
C TRP A 87 29.68 -0.56 -30.79
N LEU A 88 30.75 -0.41 -30.03
CA LEU A 88 31.13 -1.38 -29.01
C LEU A 88 30.60 -0.91 -27.65
N ILE A 89 29.71 -1.68 -27.05
CA ILE A 89 29.14 -1.41 -25.73
C ILE A 89 29.91 -2.24 -24.71
N ALA A 90 30.66 -1.57 -23.83
CA ALA A 90 31.42 -2.21 -22.77
C ALA A 90 30.79 -1.92 -21.40
N SER A 91 30.38 -2.97 -20.69
CA SER A 91 29.75 -2.88 -19.37
C SER A 91 30.49 -3.73 -18.34
N ALA A 92 30.71 -3.17 -17.15
CA ALA A 92 31.36 -3.87 -16.05
C ALA A 92 30.39 -4.87 -15.37
N GLN A 93 30.89 -6.06 -15.03
CA GLN A 93 30.21 -6.99 -14.14
C GLN A 93 30.51 -6.63 -12.67
N ASP A 94 29.52 -6.74 -11.80
CA ASP A 94 29.71 -6.69 -10.34
C ASP A 94 30.28 -8.04 -9.86
N GLU A 95 31.26 -8.03 -8.96
CA GLU A 95 31.67 -9.23 -8.19
C GLU A 95 30.46 -9.73 -7.36
N LEU A 96 30.17 -11.03 -7.20
CA LEU A 96 31.04 -12.17 -6.85
C LEU A 96 30.52 -13.48 -7.49
N PRO A 97 31.41 -14.45 -7.75
CA PRO A 97 31.33 -15.67 -6.94
C PRO A 97 32.73 -16.18 -6.52
N VAL A 98 32.94 -16.33 -5.21
CA VAL A 98 33.97 -17.25 -4.68
C VAL A 98 33.31 -18.16 -3.67
N ALA A 99 32.82 -19.31 -4.14
CA ALA A 99 32.76 -20.50 -3.31
C ALA A 99 34.16 -21.14 -3.37
N PRO A 100 34.86 -21.38 -2.25
CA PRO A 100 36.09 -22.15 -2.29
C PRO A 100 35.76 -23.63 -2.51
N SER A 101 36.11 -24.13 -3.70
CA SER A 101 36.23 -25.56 -3.97
C SER A 101 37.24 -26.18 -2.99
N PRO A 102 37.00 -27.40 -2.49
CA PRO A 102 37.97 -28.11 -1.66
C PRO A 102 39.22 -28.45 -2.48
N PRO A 103 40.41 -28.53 -1.87
CA PRO A 103 41.62 -28.88 -2.60
C PRO A 103 41.54 -30.32 -3.07
N VAL A 104 41.73 -30.51 -4.37
CA VAL A 104 42.01 -31.79 -5.01
C VAL A 104 43.40 -32.24 -4.56
N THR A 105 43.47 -33.12 -3.56
CA THR A 105 44.65 -33.94 -3.32
C THR A 105 44.68 -35.09 -4.32
N HIS A 106 45.79 -35.19 -5.03
CA HIS A 106 46.10 -36.25 -5.98
C HIS A 106 45.86 -37.65 -5.41
N ARG A 107 45.18 -38.45 -6.23
CA ARG A 107 45.07 -39.90 -6.13
C ARG A 107 46.46 -40.54 -6.14
N ALA A 108 46.85 -41.15 -5.02
CA ALA A 108 47.87 -42.18 -4.97
C ALA A 108 47.24 -43.47 -4.44
N ALA A 109 47.66 -44.59 -5.02
CA ALA A 109 47.04 -45.90 -4.97
C ALA A 109 47.01 -46.55 -3.56
N ALA A 110 46.07 -47.48 -3.40
CA ALA A 110 46.01 -48.42 -2.28
C ALA A 110 47.31 -49.23 -2.15
N PRO A 111 47.66 -49.64 -0.93
CA PRO A 111 47.55 -51.08 -0.65
C PRO A 111 47.08 -51.47 0.76
N VAL A 112 46.31 -52.57 0.78
CA VAL A 112 46.42 -53.75 1.66
C VAL A 112 46.12 -53.63 3.18
N ARG A 113 45.31 -54.60 3.61
CA ARG A 113 44.87 -54.94 4.97
C ARG A 113 46.00 -55.27 5.96
N SER A 114 45.81 -54.91 7.23
CA SER A 114 46.09 -55.71 8.45
C SER A 114 45.53 -54.93 9.65
N SER A 115 44.44 -55.39 10.28
CA SER A 115 44.34 -56.28 11.45
C SER A 115 44.90 -55.71 12.77
N SER A 116 44.09 -55.88 13.82
CA SER A 116 44.41 -55.81 15.26
C SER A 116 44.52 -54.38 15.83
N GLN A 117 44.17 -54.06 17.07
CA GLN A 117 43.39 -54.61 18.18
C GLN A 117 43.53 -53.53 19.28
N ASN A 118 42.58 -53.46 20.21
CA ASN A 118 42.75 -52.85 21.55
C ASN A 118 42.97 -51.31 21.58
N SER A 119 42.54 -50.55 22.58
CA SER A 119 41.72 -50.75 23.77
C SER A 119 41.61 -49.38 24.46
N ILE A 120 40.43 -49.08 25.01
CA ILE A 120 40.20 -48.63 26.40
C ILE A 120 40.95 -47.37 26.92
N ASN A 121 40.13 -46.53 27.55
CA ASN A 121 40.44 -45.51 28.57
C ASN A 121 41.06 -44.20 28.08
N THR A 122 40.74 -43.02 28.62
CA THR A 122 39.98 -42.60 29.80
C THR A 122 39.87 -41.08 29.77
N ARG A 123 38.81 -40.54 30.39
CA ARG A 123 38.73 -39.28 31.16
C ARG A 123 39.22 -37.98 30.49
N ALA A 124 38.67 -36.82 30.77
CA ALA A 124 37.51 -36.31 31.50
C ALA A 124 37.75 -34.79 31.50
N THR A 125 36.67 -34.03 31.66
CA THR A 125 36.62 -32.73 32.34
C THR A 125 37.43 -31.58 31.70
N SER A 126 36.97 -30.34 31.62
CA SER A 126 35.74 -29.63 31.98
C SER A 126 36.08 -28.15 31.84
N GLN A 127 35.06 -27.28 31.82
CA GLN A 127 35.16 -25.84 32.11
C GLN A 127 35.80 -25.00 30.98
N HIS A 128 35.34 -23.80 30.63
CA HIS A 128 34.41 -22.89 31.28
C HIS A 128 33.94 -21.84 30.26
N SER A 129 32.72 -21.33 30.47
CA SER A 129 32.26 -19.94 30.30
C SER A 129 32.87 -19.05 29.20
N ASN A 130 32.02 -18.44 28.37
CA ASN A 130 31.65 -17.05 28.65
C ASN A 130 30.44 -16.56 27.86
N SER A 131 29.65 -15.78 28.59
CA SER A 131 28.63 -14.84 28.17
C SER A 131 29.10 -13.88 27.08
N ASN A 132 28.18 -13.49 26.19
CA ASN A 132 28.08 -12.08 25.81
C ASN A 132 26.65 -11.70 25.41
N SER A 133 26.12 -10.78 26.19
CA SER A 133 24.99 -9.90 25.88
C SER A 133 25.26 -9.08 24.62
N ASN A 134 24.25 -8.89 23.77
CA ASN A 134 24.15 -7.68 22.98
C ASN A 134 22.68 -7.25 22.82
N THR A 135 22.40 -6.11 23.42
CA THR A 135 21.29 -5.21 23.11
C THR A 135 21.41 -4.72 21.67
N ASN A 136 20.29 -4.67 20.94
CA ASN A 136 20.06 -3.56 20.03
C ASN A 136 18.58 -3.31 19.76
N THR A 137 18.22 -2.06 20.01
CA THR A 137 17.01 -1.33 19.66
C THR A 137 16.76 -1.33 18.15
N GLY A 138 15.53 -1.61 17.74
CA GLY A 138 15.08 -1.55 16.34
C GLY A 138 13.69 -0.92 16.26
N THR A 139 13.65 0.21 15.57
CA THR A 139 12.54 1.07 15.20
C THR A 139 11.33 0.34 14.60
N SER A 140 10.13 0.78 15.01
CA SER A 140 8.84 0.31 14.51
C SER A 140 8.56 0.82 13.10
N SER A 141 8.64 -0.06 12.11
CA SER A 141 7.87 0.07 10.87
C SER A 141 6.76 -0.97 10.91
N SER A 142 5.52 -0.48 11.02
CA SER A 142 4.28 -1.24 10.87
C SER A 142 4.15 -1.70 9.42
N ASP A 143 4.86 -2.77 9.11
CA ASP A 143 4.68 -3.53 7.88
C ASP A 143 3.91 -4.79 8.26
N SER A 144 2.65 -4.81 7.87
CA SER A 144 1.71 -5.91 8.06
C SER A 144 2.21 -7.14 7.31
N ARG A 145 3.21 -7.83 7.87
CA ARG A 145 3.53 -9.22 7.51
C ARG A 145 2.31 -10.04 7.91
N ARG A 146 1.39 -10.21 6.95
CA ARG A 146 0.72 -11.50 6.78
C ARG A 146 1.81 -12.54 6.91
N GLN A 147 1.85 -13.26 8.02
CA GLN A 147 2.75 -14.38 8.18
C GLN A 147 2.42 -15.35 7.04
N SER A 148 3.26 -15.33 6.01
CA SER A 148 3.30 -16.33 4.97
C SER A 148 3.76 -17.64 5.63
N ILE A 149 2.81 -18.35 6.25
CA ILE A 149 2.97 -19.75 6.67
C ILE A 149 2.71 -20.67 5.44
N ALA A 150 2.38 -20.10 4.27
CA ALA A 150 2.14 -20.84 3.04
C ALA A 150 3.39 -20.94 2.16
N SER A 151 4.50 -21.43 2.69
CA SER A 151 5.69 -21.72 1.86
C SER A 151 6.63 -22.73 2.51
N SER A 152 6.17 -23.99 2.68
CA SER A 152 6.99 -25.24 2.61
C SER A 152 6.31 -26.46 3.24
N SER A 153 5.42 -26.31 4.22
CA SER A 153 5.00 -27.44 5.07
C SER A 153 4.02 -28.44 4.45
N TRP A 154 3.23 -28.08 3.43
CA TRP A 154 2.29 -29.01 2.79
C TRP A 154 2.97 -29.95 1.77
N ARG A 155 4.22 -29.68 1.38
CA ARG A 155 4.96 -30.49 0.39
C ARG A 155 5.68 -31.70 0.98
N THR A 156 5.76 -31.80 2.30
CA THR A 156 6.36 -32.95 3.01
C THR A 156 5.35 -33.52 3.99
N VAL A 157 4.40 -34.28 3.46
CA VAL A 157 3.61 -35.22 4.27
C VAL A 157 4.56 -36.34 4.68
N SER A 158 4.87 -36.45 5.97
CA SER A 158 5.65 -37.55 6.52
C SER A 158 4.81 -38.83 6.46
N ASP A 159 5.25 -39.80 5.66
CA ASP A 159 4.60 -41.10 5.39
C ASP A 159 4.77 -42.10 6.55
N GLU A 160 4.66 -41.63 7.80
CA GLU A 160 4.65 -42.50 8.97
C GLU A 160 3.22 -43.04 9.17
N GLY A 161 2.98 -44.24 8.62
CA GLY A 161 1.68 -44.93 8.50
C GLY A 161 1.00 -45.38 9.81
N GLY A 162 0.95 -44.54 10.83
CA GLY A 162 0.08 -44.74 12.01
C GLY A 162 -1.18 -43.88 11.93
N GLN A 163 -2.33 -44.39 12.41
CA GLN A 163 -3.52 -43.55 12.60
C GLN A 163 -3.18 -42.41 13.58
N ARG A 164 -3.03 -41.18 13.08
CA ARG A 164 -2.84 -40.00 13.92
C ARG A 164 -4.19 -39.62 14.52
N TYR A 165 -4.27 -39.61 15.84
CA TYR A 165 -5.44 -39.10 16.56
C TYR A 165 -5.44 -37.57 16.50
N LEU A 166 -6.41 -36.98 15.80
CA LEU A 166 -6.46 -35.53 15.53
C LEU A 166 -7.34 -34.74 16.49
N ASP A 167 -8.13 -35.41 17.33
CA ASP A 167 -8.98 -34.75 18.33
C ASP A 167 -8.16 -34.37 19.58
N TRP A 168 -7.55 -33.20 19.53
CA TRP A 168 -6.78 -32.65 20.64
C TRP A 168 -7.63 -32.26 21.86
N THR A 169 -8.98 -32.25 21.76
CA THR A 169 -9.88 -32.00 22.90
C THR A 169 -9.98 -33.22 23.81
N ARG A 170 -9.78 -34.43 23.28
CA ARG A 170 -9.75 -35.68 24.07
C ARG A 170 -8.32 -36.00 24.51
N ILE A 171 -7.40 -36.10 23.55
CA ILE A 171 -6.02 -36.53 23.80
C ILE A 171 -5.08 -35.41 23.32
N PRO A 172 -4.19 -34.85 24.16
CA PRO A 172 -3.28 -33.80 23.73
C PRO A 172 -2.43 -34.28 22.54
N SER A 173 -2.33 -33.43 21.52
CA SER A 173 -1.45 -33.68 20.36
C SER A 173 -0.13 -32.90 20.52
N PRO A 174 1.03 -33.46 20.13
CA PRO A 174 2.29 -32.72 20.09
C PRO A 174 2.26 -31.48 19.17
N ALA A 175 1.30 -31.40 18.23
CA ALA A 175 1.17 -30.31 17.27
C ALA A 175 0.25 -29.17 17.74
N MET A 176 -0.15 -29.14 19.02
CA MET A 176 -1.01 -28.08 19.55
C MET A 176 -0.32 -26.72 19.57
N THR A 177 -1.05 -25.67 19.18
CA THR A 177 -0.57 -24.29 19.32
C THR A 177 -0.70 -23.80 20.77
N ALA A 178 -0.05 -22.68 21.08
CA ALA A 178 -0.17 -22.05 22.41
C ALA A 178 -1.63 -21.73 22.76
N HIS A 179 -2.42 -21.30 21.77
CA HIS A 179 -3.85 -21.03 21.96
C HIS A 179 -4.65 -22.31 22.24
N MET A 180 -4.34 -23.42 21.56
CA MET A 180 -4.97 -24.72 21.87
C MET A 180 -4.65 -25.19 23.30
N HIS A 181 -3.43 -24.93 23.79
CA HIS A 181 -3.07 -25.19 25.19
C HIS A 181 -3.85 -24.30 26.16
N LEU A 182 -4.04 -23.01 25.84
CA LEU A 182 -4.86 -22.10 26.64
C LEU A 182 -6.30 -22.64 26.79
N ILE A 183 -6.90 -23.07 25.68
CA ILE A 183 -8.26 -23.65 25.68
C ILE A 183 -8.30 -24.95 26.48
N ARG A 184 -7.33 -25.85 26.30
CA ARG A 184 -7.32 -27.13 27.02
C ARG A 184 -7.13 -26.96 28.53
N ASN A 185 -6.36 -25.96 28.95
CA ASN A 185 -6.05 -25.70 30.35
C ASN A 185 -7.06 -24.74 31.03
N PHE A 186 -8.04 -24.23 30.29
CA PHE A 186 -9.08 -23.37 30.84
C PHE A 186 -10.01 -24.16 31.78
N PRO A 187 -10.43 -23.61 32.94
CA PRO A 187 -11.27 -24.29 33.91
C PRO A 187 -12.75 -24.36 33.47
N TRP A 188 -13.04 -25.14 32.42
CA TRP A 188 -14.38 -25.26 31.84
C TRP A 188 -15.46 -25.77 32.81
N GLN A 189 -15.07 -26.49 33.85
CA GLN A 189 -15.99 -26.93 34.91
C GLN A 189 -16.67 -25.77 35.65
N ASP A 190 -16.09 -24.57 35.61
CA ASP A 190 -16.65 -23.38 36.24
C ASP A 190 -17.63 -22.63 35.31
N THR A 191 -17.84 -23.14 34.09
CA THR A 191 -18.76 -22.58 33.08
C THR A 191 -19.95 -23.49 32.84
N THR A 192 -21.00 -22.98 32.20
CA THR A 192 -22.24 -23.75 31.94
C THR A 192 -22.08 -24.84 30.88
N ILE A 193 -20.98 -24.85 30.10
CA ILE A 193 -20.67 -25.94 29.16
C ILE A 193 -20.01 -27.15 29.86
N GLY A 194 -19.56 -26.98 31.11
CA GLY A 194 -18.96 -28.02 31.93
C GLY A 194 -17.57 -28.48 31.46
N SER A 195 -16.98 -29.43 32.20
CA SER A 195 -15.65 -29.96 31.93
C SER A 195 -15.51 -30.44 30.48
N MET A 196 -14.33 -30.24 29.89
CA MET A 196 -14.01 -30.71 28.54
C MET A 196 -14.22 -32.23 28.35
N HIS A 197 -14.26 -33.02 29.43
CA HIS A 197 -14.51 -34.46 29.37
C HIS A 197 -16.00 -34.79 29.14
N SER A 198 -16.90 -33.94 29.64
CA SER A 198 -18.35 -34.08 29.47
C SER A 198 -18.91 -33.38 28.24
N TRP A 199 -18.07 -32.74 27.42
CA TRP A 199 -18.53 -32.06 26.22
C TRP A 199 -19.22 -33.01 25.24
N PRO A 200 -20.42 -32.65 24.74
CA PRO A 200 -21.11 -33.42 23.71
C PRO A 200 -20.30 -33.39 22.41
N ASP A 201 -20.46 -34.43 21.58
CA ASP A 201 -19.69 -34.56 20.34
C ASP A 201 -19.91 -33.37 19.38
N ALA A 202 -21.12 -32.78 19.36
CA ALA A 202 -21.41 -31.58 18.58
C ALA A 202 -20.52 -30.39 18.98
N LEU A 203 -20.30 -30.16 20.28
CA LEU A 203 -19.42 -29.10 20.78
C LEU A 203 -17.97 -29.38 20.38
N ARG A 204 -17.52 -30.64 20.57
CA ARG A 204 -16.14 -31.03 20.19
C ARG A 204 -15.89 -30.79 18.70
N GLN A 205 -16.81 -31.25 17.84
CA GLN A 205 -16.68 -31.06 16.39
C GLN A 205 -16.71 -29.58 16.01
N ALA A 206 -17.57 -28.77 16.62
CA ALA A 206 -17.59 -27.33 16.40
C ALA A 206 -16.27 -26.66 16.80
N VAL A 207 -15.74 -26.97 17.99
CA VAL A 207 -14.45 -26.46 18.47
C VAL A 207 -13.31 -26.87 17.54
N LEU A 208 -13.21 -28.15 17.17
CA LEU A 208 -12.20 -28.61 16.22
C LEU A 208 -12.32 -27.90 14.87
N SER A 209 -13.54 -27.68 14.38
CA SER A 209 -13.82 -27.01 13.10
C SER A 209 -13.40 -25.55 13.10
N ILE A 210 -13.76 -24.77 14.13
CA ILE A 210 -13.35 -23.35 14.19
C ILE A 210 -11.83 -23.22 14.34
N MET A 211 -11.18 -24.15 15.06
CA MET A 211 -9.73 -24.12 15.31
C MET A 211 -8.91 -24.53 14.09
N ALA A 212 -9.48 -25.33 13.20
CA ALA A 212 -8.86 -25.72 11.93
C ALA A 212 -8.94 -24.61 10.86
N ASN A 213 -9.78 -23.60 11.05
CA ASN A 213 -9.90 -22.50 10.09
C ASN A 213 -8.86 -21.41 10.36
N PRO A 214 -8.14 -20.91 9.33
CA PRO A 214 -7.15 -19.84 9.50
C PRO A 214 -7.76 -18.43 9.68
N ASP A 215 -9.02 -18.23 9.32
CA ASP A 215 -9.74 -16.96 9.45
C ASP A 215 -10.46 -16.88 10.82
N PRO A 216 -10.72 -15.67 11.35
CA PRO A 216 -11.35 -15.49 12.67
C PRO A 216 -12.72 -16.16 12.77
N ARG A 217 -12.86 -17.02 13.79
CA ARG A 217 -14.12 -17.70 14.11
C ARG A 217 -14.34 -17.77 15.60
N LEU A 218 -15.55 -17.38 16.01
CA LEU A 218 -16.06 -17.46 17.37
C LEU A 218 -17.22 -18.47 17.40
N LEU A 219 -17.29 -19.23 18.47
CA LEU A 219 -18.41 -20.10 18.82
C LEU A 219 -19.10 -19.52 20.04
N LEU A 220 -20.42 -19.33 19.92
CA LEU A 220 -21.32 -18.99 21.01
C LEU A 220 -22.12 -20.24 21.37
N TRP A 221 -21.82 -20.86 22.51
CA TRP A 221 -22.44 -22.13 22.89
C TRP A 221 -23.52 -21.98 23.96
N GLY A 222 -24.65 -22.65 23.75
CA GLY A 222 -25.77 -22.68 24.69
C GLY A 222 -26.51 -21.34 24.85
N ASP A 223 -27.43 -21.30 25.80
CA ASP A 223 -28.27 -20.14 26.09
C ASP A 223 -27.48 -18.96 26.72
N ASP A 224 -26.34 -19.26 27.36
CA ASP A 224 -25.45 -18.25 27.96
C ASP A 224 -24.41 -17.68 26.98
N HIS A 225 -24.44 -18.12 25.71
CA HIS A 225 -23.49 -17.71 24.67
C HIS A 225 -22.01 -17.79 25.10
N ILE A 226 -21.63 -18.92 25.70
CA ILE A 226 -20.26 -19.13 26.18
C ILE A 226 -19.30 -19.13 24.99
N MET A 227 -18.27 -18.29 25.07
CA MET A 227 -17.38 -18.02 23.96
C MET A 227 -16.18 -18.96 23.87
N ILE A 228 -15.99 -19.56 22.70
CA ILE A 228 -14.77 -20.29 22.31
C ILE A 228 -14.35 -19.79 20.94
N TYR A 229 -13.10 -19.36 20.76
CA TYR A 229 -12.66 -18.76 19.49
C TYR A 229 -11.27 -19.25 19.09
N ASN A 230 -10.96 -19.21 17.80
CA ASN A 230 -9.67 -19.64 17.28
C ASN A 230 -8.56 -18.59 17.47
N GLU A 231 -7.32 -18.97 17.18
CA GLU A 231 -6.14 -18.11 17.40
C GLU A 231 -6.18 -16.83 16.57
N ALA A 232 -6.83 -16.84 15.40
CA ALA A 232 -6.99 -15.67 14.54
C ALA A 232 -7.82 -14.53 15.18
N CYS A 233 -8.69 -14.85 16.16
CA CYS A 233 -9.44 -13.82 16.89
C CYS A 233 -8.59 -13.06 17.92
N VAL A 234 -7.40 -13.57 18.31
CA VAL A 234 -6.61 -13.00 19.41
C VAL A 234 -6.22 -11.54 19.15
N SER A 235 -5.74 -11.23 17.95
CA SER A 235 -5.37 -9.85 17.57
C SER A 235 -6.58 -8.93 17.54
N MET A 236 -7.74 -9.42 17.08
CA MET A 236 -8.98 -8.64 17.00
C MET A 236 -9.61 -8.37 18.36
N PHE A 237 -9.50 -9.32 19.29
CA PHE A 237 -10.08 -9.18 20.64
C PHE A 237 -9.22 -8.29 21.55
N GLY A 238 -7.94 -8.10 21.22
CA GLY A 238 -7.04 -7.18 21.91
C GLY A 238 -7.04 -7.40 23.42
N VAL A 239 -7.36 -6.34 24.18
CA VAL A 239 -7.40 -6.36 25.66
C VAL A 239 -8.45 -7.31 26.25
N ARG A 240 -9.43 -7.76 25.46
CA ARG A 240 -10.43 -8.74 25.91
C ARG A 240 -9.86 -10.16 25.97
N HIS A 241 -8.83 -10.46 25.19
CA HIS A 241 -8.09 -11.72 25.31
C HIS A 241 -7.10 -11.66 26.49
N PRO A 242 -6.98 -12.73 27.32
CA PRO A 242 -7.67 -14.02 27.23
C PRO A 242 -9.02 -14.09 27.96
N ARG A 243 -9.41 -13.05 28.72
CA ARG A 243 -10.61 -13.05 29.59
C ARG A 243 -11.92 -13.37 28.86
N ALA A 244 -12.01 -13.08 27.57
CA ALA A 244 -13.14 -13.43 26.72
C ALA A 244 -13.37 -14.96 26.64
N LEU A 245 -12.32 -15.77 26.74
CA LEU A 245 -12.45 -17.23 26.63
C LEU A 245 -13.30 -17.78 27.78
N GLY A 246 -14.33 -18.55 27.45
CA GLY A 246 -15.24 -19.16 28.42
C GLY A 246 -16.17 -18.17 29.15
N SER A 247 -16.13 -16.89 28.79
CA SER A 247 -17.06 -15.88 29.30
C SER A 247 -18.32 -15.79 28.43
N ARG A 248 -19.35 -15.12 28.95
CA ARG A 248 -20.57 -14.81 28.21
C ARG A 248 -20.29 -13.72 27.18
N ALA A 249 -20.85 -13.88 25.97
CA ALA A 249 -20.71 -12.88 24.92
C ALA A 249 -21.32 -11.53 25.32
N GLU A 250 -22.43 -11.53 26.07
CA GLU A 250 -23.12 -10.31 26.50
C GLU A 250 -22.24 -9.44 27.39
N ASP A 251 -21.50 -10.06 28.30
CA ASP A 251 -20.63 -9.36 29.24
C ASP A 251 -19.39 -8.80 28.52
N THR A 252 -18.81 -9.58 27.62
CA THR A 252 -17.58 -9.22 26.92
C THR A 252 -17.78 -8.16 25.84
N TRP A 253 -18.89 -8.24 25.11
CA TRP A 253 -19.25 -7.36 24.00
C TRP A 253 -20.39 -6.42 24.37
N SER A 254 -20.47 -6.02 25.65
CA SER A 254 -21.54 -5.16 26.19
C SER A 254 -21.66 -3.81 25.48
N ASP A 255 -20.58 -3.32 24.86
CA ASP A 255 -20.54 -2.10 24.03
C ASP A 255 -21.32 -2.24 22.70
N ILE A 256 -21.41 -3.45 22.14
CA ILE A 256 -22.08 -3.73 20.85
C ILE A 256 -23.23 -4.75 20.96
N TRP A 257 -23.51 -5.26 22.16
CA TRP A 257 -24.47 -6.34 22.35
C TRP A 257 -25.89 -5.94 21.94
N SER A 258 -26.27 -4.68 22.15
CA SER A 258 -27.57 -4.16 21.71
C SER A 258 -27.81 -4.33 20.21
N ASP A 259 -26.76 -4.18 19.41
CA ASP A 259 -26.80 -4.29 17.96
C ASP A 259 -26.77 -5.75 17.50
N MET A 260 -26.10 -6.64 18.24
CA MET A 260 -25.91 -8.04 17.85
C MET A 260 -26.97 -9.01 18.39
N GLN A 261 -27.55 -8.74 19.57
CA GLN A 261 -28.41 -9.70 20.29
C GLN A 261 -29.61 -10.19 19.47
N HIS A 262 -30.22 -9.31 18.67
CA HIS A 262 -31.41 -9.65 17.89
C HIS A 262 -31.07 -10.56 16.71
N LEU A 263 -29.86 -10.40 16.15
CA LEU A 263 -29.35 -11.22 15.05
C LEU A 263 -28.99 -12.63 15.55
N ILE A 264 -28.29 -12.71 16.67
CA ILE A 264 -27.95 -13.98 17.32
C ILE A 264 -29.24 -14.73 17.69
N LYS A 265 -30.20 -14.03 18.31
CA LYS A 265 -31.50 -14.59 18.66
C LYS A 265 -32.27 -15.07 17.43
N TYR A 266 -32.30 -14.30 16.34
CA TYR A 266 -32.93 -14.72 15.09
C TYR A 266 -32.34 -16.03 14.56
N VAL A 267 -31.00 -16.15 14.55
CA VAL A 267 -30.32 -17.38 14.11
C VAL A 267 -30.67 -18.56 15.02
N GLN A 268 -30.73 -18.33 16.33
CA GLN A 268 -31.11 -19.35 17.30
C GLN A 268 -32.55 -19.83 17.13
N THR A 269 -33.51 -18.90 17.00
CA THR A 269 -34.95 -19.23 16.94
C THR A 269 -35.38 -19.79 15.59
N GLU A 270 -34.87 -19.22 14.50
CA GLU A 270 -35.26 -19.64 13.14
C GLU A 270 -34.41 -20.79 12.60
N GLY A 271 -33.25 -21.06 13.20
CA GLY A 271 -32.31 -22.08 12.72
C GLY A 271 -31.76 -21.77 11.32
N ARG A 272 -31.71 -20.49 10.93
CA ARG A 272 -31.23 -20.04 9.62
C ARG A 272 -29.99 -19.16 9.77
N GLY A 273 -28.96 -19.45 8.99
CA GLY A 273 -27.78 -18.60 8.91
C GLY A 273 -28.11 -17.23 8.33
N THR A 274 -27.40 -16.20 8.80
CA THR A 274 -27.53 -14.84 8.28
C THR A 274 -26.17 -14.22 8.02
N ARG A 275 -26.13 -13.31 7.04
CA ARG A 275 -24.93 -12.57 6.66
C ARG A 275 -25.18 -11.08 6.75
N LEU A 276 -24.28 -10.39 7.42
CA LEU A 276 -24.25 -8.94 7.54
C LEU A 276 -22.97 -8.45 6.89
N ASN A 277 -23.08 -7.43 6.04
CA ASN A 277 -21.93 -6.86 5.36
C ASN A 277 -21.76 -5.42 5.82
N LYS A 278 -20.54 -5.06 6.24
CA LYS A 278 -20.16 -3.68 6.61
C LYS A 278 -21.09 -3.08 7.68
N LEU A 279 -21.49 -3.87 8.69
CA LEU A 279 -22.27 -3.39 9.83
C LEU A 279 -21.44 -2.36 10.63
N PRO A 280 -21.90 -1.11 10.77
CA PRO A 280 -21.22 -0.12 11.60
C PRO A 280 -21.39 -0.47 13.08
N LEU A 281 -20.30 -0.56 13.80
CA LEU A 281 -20.26 -0.79 15.24
C LEU A 281 -19.32 0.23 15.89
N VAL A 282 -19.81 0.88 16.95
CA VAL A 282 -18.99 1.76 17.78
C VAL A 282 -18.39 0.91 18.89
N MET A 283 -17.07 0.78 18.90
CA MET A 283 -16.36 -0.07 19.86
C MET A 283 -15.48 0.74 20.78
N GLU A 284 -15.45 0.41 22.07
CA GLU A 284 -14.48 0.99 23.00
C GLU A 284 -13.18 0.20 22.94
N ARG A 285 -12.20 0.72 22.18
CA ARG A 285 -10.86 0.14 22.08
C ARG A 285 -9.81 1.25 22.04
N HIS A 286 -8.61 0.96 22.56
CA HIS A 286 -7.52 1.95 22.65
C HIS A 286 -7.83 3.22 23.49
N GLY A 287 -8.84 3.17 24.37
CA GLY A 287 -9.18 4.26 25.29
C GLY A 287 -10.08 5.36 24.71
N TYR A 288 -10.67 5.14 23.54
CA TYR A 288 -11.66 6.02 22.93
C TYR A 288 -12.72 5.20 22.17
N PRO A 289 -13.92 5.75 21.90
CA PRO A 289 -14.88 5.07 21.06
C PRO A 289 -14.43 5.18 19.60
N GLU A 290 -14.36 4.05 18.91
CA GLU A 290 -13.89 3.96 17.52
C GLU A 290 -15.02 3.51 16.60
N ASP A 291 -15.14 4.16 15.44
CA ASP A 291 -16.10 3.76 14.40
C ASP A 291 -15.51 2.61 13.58
N THR A 292 -16.10 1.43 13.71
CA THR A 292 -15.63 0.21 13.07
C THR A 292 -16.70 -0.38 12.15
N PHE A 293 -16.28 -1.15 11.15
CA PHE A 293 -17.20 -1.81 10.22
C PHE A 293 -16.87 -3.29 10.14
N TRP A 294 -17.86 -4.14 10.34
CA TRP A 294 -17.68 -5.58 10.42
C TRP A 294 -18.59 -6.31 9.46
N SER A 295 -18.08 -7.39 8.88
CA SER A 295 -18.91 -8.35 8.16
C SER A 295 -19.00 -9.62 8.99
N PHE A 296 -20.22 -10.12 9.19
CA PHE A 296 -20.52 -11.28 10.02
C PHE A 296 -21.25 -12.33 9.18
N ASN A 297 -20.90 -13.60 9.38
CA ASN A 297 -21.69 -14.75 8.98
C ASN A 297 -22.04 -15.54 10.25
N LEU A 298 -23.31 -15.48 10.66
CA LEU A 298 -23.79 -16.22 11.81
C LEU A 298 -24.44 -17.52 11.32
N ILE A 299 -23.96 -18.66 11.82
CA ILE A 299 -24.34 -20.00 11.36
C ILE A 299 -24.83 -20.81 12.56
N PRO A 300 -26.09 -21.30 12.55
CA PRO A 300 -26.62 -22.08 13.66
C PRO A 300 -26.02 -23.50 13.67
N ILE A 301 -25.75 -24.01 14.86
CA ILE A 301 -25.44 -25.42 15.09
C ILE A 301 -26.72 -26.09 15.56
N ILE A 302 -27.24 -27.01 14.75
CA ILE A 302 -28.47 -27.75 15.07
C ILE A 302 -28.11 -29.01 15.85
N GLY A 303 -28.71 -29.14 17.03
CA GLY A 303 -28.54 -30.31 17.90
C GLY A 303 -29.42 -31.49 17.49
N PRO A 304 -29.26 -32.65 18.16
CA PRO A 304 -29.99 -33.87 17.84
C PRO A 304 -31.52 -33.74 18.00
N ASN A 305 -31.98 -32.80 18.83
CA ASN A 305 -33.41 -32.54 19.04
C ASN A 305 -34.00 -31.56 18.01
N GLY A 306 -33.23 -31.14 17.00
CA GLY A 306 -33.66 -30.17 15.98
C GLY A 306 -33.59 -28.70 16.42
N ASN A 307 -33.25 -28.43 17.67
CA ASN A 307 -33.07 -27.07 18.19
C ASN A 307 -31.64 -26.58 17.96
N THR A 308 -31.47 -25.27 17.80
CA THR A 308 -30.15 -24.63 17.79
C THR A 308 -29.50 -24.76 19.18
N ILE A 309 -28.27 -25.28 19.23
CA ILE A 309 -27.48 -25.51 20.46
C ILE A 309 -26.24 -24.60 20.55
N GLY A 310 -25.98 -23.83 19.50
CA GLY A 310 -24.91 -22.84 19.43
C GLY A 310 -24.92 -22.09 18.11
N VAL A 311 -24.09 -21.05 18.01
CA VAL A 311 -23.91 -20.24 16.80
C VAL A 311 -22.43 -20.09 16.53
N ILE A 312 -22.01 -20.41 15.31
CA ILE A 312 -20.68 -20.03 14.80
C ILE A 312 -20.80 -18.63 14.22
N ASP A 313 -19.91 -17.75 14.64
CA ASP A 313 -19.73 -16.42 14.10
C ASP A 313 -18.40 -16.37 13.34
N GLU A 314 -18.48 -16.21 12.03
CA GLU A 314 -17.33 -15.88 11.19
C GLU A 314 -17.35 -14.39 10.91
N PHE A 315 -16.28 -13.68 11.24
CA PHE A 315 -16.29 -12.23 11.14
C PHE A 315 -14.97 -11.67 10.63
N SER A 316 -15.07 -10.51 9.99
CA SER A 316 -13.91 -9.75 9.54
C SER A 316 -14.16 -8.26 9.70
N GLU A 317 -13.12 -7.57 10.15
CA GLU A 317 -13.10 -6.11 10.17
C GLU A 317 -12.81 -5.59 8.75
N VAL A 318 -13.67 -4.69 8.27
CA VAL A 318 -13.60 -4.06 6.95
C VAL A 318 -13.57 -2.52 7.05
N THR A 319 -13.20 -1.99 8.23
CA THR A 319 -13.13 -0.56 8.54
C THR A 319 -12.25 0.21 7.56
N GLU A 320 -11.02 -0.25 7.32
CA GLU A 320 -10.08 0.37 6.38
C GLU A 320 -10.68 0.45 4.96
N GLN A 321 -11.27 -0.66 4.50
CA GLN A 321 -11.90 -0.70 3.18
C GLN A 321 -13.06 0.29 3.07
N VAL A 322 -13.97 0.33 4.04
CA VAL A 322 -15.14 1.22 4.01
C VAL A 322 -14.71 2.69 4.03
N VAL A 323 -13.75 3.06 4.87
CA VAL A 323 -13.26 4.44 4.97
C VAL A 323 -12.48 4.83 3.71
N SER A 324 -11.65 3.94 3.17
CA SER A 324 -10.92 4.18 1.93
C SER A 324 -11.87 4.37 0.75
N ASP A 325 -12.90 3.52 0.62
CA ASP A 325 -13.96 3.66 -0.38
C ASP A 325 -14.67 5.02 -0.25
N ARG A 326 -15.07 5.41 0.99
CA ARG A 326 -15.74 6.68 1.26
C ARG A 326 -14.88 7.89 0.89
N ARG A 327 -13.61 7.90 1.29
CA ARG A 327 -12.64 8.97 0.96
C ARG A 327 -12.35 9.03 -0.53
N ARG A 328 -12.22 7.89 -1.20
CA ARG A 328 -12.04 7.82 -2.65
C ARG A 328 -13.24 8.40 -3.39
N ASP A 329 -14.46 8.04 -3.00
CA ASP A 329 -15.68 8.56 -3.61
C ASP A 329 -15.85 10.06 -3.39
N ALA A 330 -15.46 10.58 -2.22
CA ALA A 330 -15.39 12.00 -1.95
C ALA A 330 -14.42 12.72 -2.90
N ILE A 331 -13.19 12.22 -3.03
CA ILE A 331 -12.17 12.79 -3.94
C ILE A 331 -12.66 12.80 -5.39
N VAL A 332 -13.25 11.70 -5.86
CA VAL A 332 -13.79 11.61 -7.23
C VAL A 332 -14.90 12.63 -7.45
N ARG A 333 -15.78 12.80 -6.47
CA ARG A 333 -16.86 13.79 -6.52
C ARG A 333 -16.32 15.21 -6.59
N ILE A 334 -15.39 15.57 -5.70
CA ILE A 334 -14.76 16.89 -5.64
C ILE A 334 -14.04 17.19 -6.96
N ASN A 335 -13.23 16.26 -7.47
CA ASN A 335 -12.55 16.45 -8.77
C ASN A 335 -13.53 16.72 -9.91
N LYS A 336 -14.70 16.06 -9.90
CA LYS A 336 -15.72 16.25 -10.94
C LYS A 336 -16.42 17.61 -10.86
N THR A 337 -16.66 18.14 -9.65
CA THR A 337 -17.29 19.46 -9.48
C THR A 337 -16.32 20.58 -9.81
N ILE A 338 -15.10 20.54 -9.26
CA ILE A 338 -14.10 21.60 -9.46
C ILE A 338 -13.57 21.68 -10.89
N ALA A 339 -13.57 20.57 -11.65
CA ALA A 339 -13.09 20.56 -13.04
C ALA A 339 -13.93 21.45 -13.99
N ARG A 340 -15.13 21.88 -13.56
CA ARG A 340 -16.02 22.75 -14.33
C ARG A 340 -15.86 24.23 -14.01
N VAL A 341 -15.05 24.53 -13.00
CA VAL A 341 -14.94 25.85 -12.40
C VAL A 341 -13.86 26.68 -13.10
N ASN A 342 -14.15 27.97 -13.32
CA ASN A 342 -13.24 28.90 -14.01
C ASN A 342 -12.81 30.09 -13.14
N SER A 343 -13.25 30.15 -11.89
CA SER A 343 -12.95 31.22 -10.93
C SER A 343 -12.45 30.63 -9.62
N VAL A 344 -11.47 31.30 -9.01
CA VAL A 344 -10.91 30.90 -7.71
C VAL A 344 -11.97 30.93 -6.61
N LYS A 345 -12.90 31.90 -6.64
CA LYS A 345 -14.01 31.97 -5.67
C LYS A 345 -14.99 30.80 -5.81
N GLU A 346 -15.35 30.46 -7.05
CA GLU A 346 -16.19 29.30 -7.32
C GLU A 346 -15.49 27.99 -6.91
N LEU A 347 -14.16 27.92 -7.05
CA LEU A 347 -13.39 26.72 -6.71
C LEU A 347 -13.50 26.44 -5.22
N TRP A 348 -13.33 27.48 -4.42
CA TRP A 348 -13.47 27.43 -2.97
C TRP A 348 -14.85 26.99 -2.52
N PHE A 349 -15.89 27.56 -3.12
CA PHE A 349 -17.28 27.20 -2.84
C PHE A 349 -17.57 25.73 -3.20
N GLU A 350 -17.30 25.33 -4.44
CA GLU A 350 -17.57 23.96 -4.93
C GLU A 350 -16.72 22.90 -4.22
N PHE A 351 -15.50 23.24 -3.80
CA PHE A 351 -14.69 22.35 -2.99
C PHE A 351 -15.32 22.11 -1.61
N LEU A 352 -15.76 23.17 -0.94
CA LEU A 352 -16.39 23.06 0.37
C LEU A 352 -17.72 22.27 0.26
N GLU A 353 -18.58 22.60 -0.70
CA GLU A 353 -19.79 21.81 -0.97
C GLU A 353 -19.49 20.33 -1.28
N GLY A 354 -18.38 20.06 -1.98
CA GLY A 354 -17.91 18.70 -2.25
C GLY A 354 -17.48 17.92 -1.00
N LEU A 355 -17.07 18.60 0.08
CA LEU A 355 -16.74 18.01 1.37
C LEU A 355 -17.96 17.79 2.28
N GLU A 356 -19.10 18.43 2.01
CA GLU A 356 -20.34 18.29 2.81
C GLU A 356 -20.76 16.82 3.04
N PRO A 357 -20.70 15.92 2.04
CA PRO A 357 -21.05 14.51 2.23
C PRO A 357 -20.04 13.74 3.11
N CYS A 358 -18.87 14.31 3.41
CA CYS A 358 -17.79 13.69 4.18
C CYS A 358 -17.93 13.95 5.69
N LYS A 359 -19.14 14.18 6.19
CA LYS A 359 -19.44 14.58 7.57
C LYS A 359 -18.90 13.65 8.67
N ASP A 360 -18.63 12.38 8.33
CA ASP A 360 -18.13 11.38 9.27
C ASP A 360 -16.59 11.35 9.32
N ASP A 361 -15.90 11.77 8.24
CA ASP A 361 -14.44 11.86 8.18
C ASP A 361 -13.94 13.25 8.55
N ILE A 362 -14.66 14.29 8.12
CA ILE A 362 -14.33 15.71 8.29
C ILE A 362 -15.47 16.39 9.06
N PRO A 363 -15.33 16.52 10.40
CA PRO A 363 -16.32 17.21 11.23
C PRO A 363 -16.49 18.67 10.80
N TYR A 364 -15.41 19.38 10.51
CA TYR A 364 -15.44 20.72 9.93
C TYR A 364 -14.25 21.00 9.03
N ALA A 365 -14.44 21.96 8.12
CA ALA A 365 -13.39 22.53 7.30
C ALA A 365 -13.53 24.06 7.24
N LEU A 366 -12.41 24.78 7.27
CA LEU A 366 -12.37 26.24 7.16
C LEU A 366 -11.41 26.62 6.03
N LEU A 367 -11.81 27.53 5.16
CA LEU A 367 -10.97 28.03 4.09
C LEU A 367 -10.75 29.53 4.23
N TYR A 368 -9.48 29.92 4.24
CA TYR A 368 -9.05 31.29 4.36
C TYR A 368 -8.28 31.72 3.13
N THR A 369 -8.64 32.84 2.53
CA THR A 369 -7.98 33.38 1.32
C THR A 369 -7.19 34.62 1.67
N ASN A 370 -6.05 34.80 0.99
CA ASN A 370 -5.27 36.02 1.12
C ASN A 370 -6.01 37.15 0.40
N TYR A 371 -6.44 38.16 1.16
CA TYR A 371 -6.93 39.41 0.59
C TYR A 371 -5.82 40.43 0.77
N ALA A 372 -4.95 40.54 -0.23
CA ALA A 372 -4.03 41.66 -0.34
C ALA A 372 -4.86 42.94 -0.21
N ALA A 373 -4.46 43.84 0.69
CA ALA A 373 -5.17 45.09 0.96
C ALA A 373 -5.26 45.95 -0.32
N ALA A 374 -6.25 45.68 -1.17
CA ALA A 374 -6.69 46.57 -2.22
C ALA A 374 -7.66 47.59 -1.61
N ALA A 375 -7.11 48.46 -0.77
CA ALA A 375 -7.61 49.80 -0.45
C ALA A 375 -6.81 50.31 0.75
N THR A 376 -5.79 51.12 0.48
CA THR A 376 -5.51 52.26 1.34
C THR A 376 -6.82 53.01 1.51
N ASP A 377 -7.41 52.98 2.70
CA ASP A 377 -8.39 53.99 3.08
C ASP A 377 -7.62 55.32 3.12
N PRO A 378 -7.91 56.31 2.26
CA PRO A 378 -7.12 57.54 2.15
C PRO A 378 -7.25 58.47 3.38
N SER A 379 -7.84 57.99 4.47
CA SER A 379 -8.16 58.77 5.67
C SER A 379 -7.24 58.52 6.87
N ILE A 380 -6.26 57.61 6.80
CA ILE A 380 -5.32 57.33 7.90
C ILE A 380 -3.91 57.79 7.51
N PRO A 381 -3.32 58.81 8.17
CA PRO A 381 -1.97 59.24 7.87
C PRO A 381 -0.96 58.18 8.32
N ASP A 382 -0.15 57.70 7.37
CA ASP A 382 1.02 56.86 7.63
C ASP A 382 1.95 57.56 8.61
N SER A 383 1.90 57.10 9.85
CA SER A 383 2.92 57.41 10.84
C SER A 383 3.39 56.10 11.44
N ILE A 384 4.68 55.83 11.20
CA ILE A 384 5.64 54.97 11.91
C ILE A 384 6.26 53.92 10.98
N SER A 385 7.40 54.33 10.42
CA SER A 385 8.61 53.53 10.11
C SER A 385 8.42 52.12 9.55
N ALA A 386 8.43 52.01 8.22
CA ALA A 386 8.80 50.80 7.52
C ALA A 386 10.32 50.54 7.69
N SER A 387 10.70 49.82 8.74
CA SER A 387 11.98 49.13 8.81
C SER A 387 11.76 47.64 8.51
N SER A 388 12.17 47.22 7.31
CA SER A 388 12.60 45.86 6.95
C SER A 388 11.75 44.65 7.41
N GLY A 389 10.84 44.19 6.55
CA GLY A 389 10.52 42.75 6.41
C GLY A 389 9.03 42.36 6.39
N SER A 390 8.53 42.06 5.19
CA SER A 390 7.20 41.52 4.86
C SER A 390 6.00 42.46 5.00
N SER A 391 5.28 42.68 3.90
CA SER A 391 3.92 43.24 3.92
C SER A 391 3.00 42.37 4.80
N PRO A 392 2.02 42.96 5.52
CA PRO A 392 1.04 42.20 6.28
C PRO A 392 0.27 41.25 5.36
N GLN A 393 0.40 39.95 5.59
CA GLN A 393 -0.35 38.93 4.85
C GLN A 393 -1.62 38.63 5.65
N ARG A 394 -2.70 39.31 5.27
CA ARG A 394 -4.01 39.20 5.90
C ARG A 394 -4.87 38.17 5.18
N PHE A 395 -5.48 37.30 5.97
CA PHE A 395 -6.37 36.26 5.49
C PHE A 395 -7.79 36.49 5.98
N ALA A 396 -8.76 36.29 5.10
CA ALA A 396 -10.18 36.38 5.40
C ALA A 396 -10.86 35.02 5.17
N LEU A 397 -11.88 34.72 5.97
CA LEU A 397 -12.68 33.51 5.81
C LEU A 397 -13.47 33.58 4.49
N GLU A 398 -13.21 32.64 3.58
CA GLU A 398 -13.98 32.51 2.34
C GLU A 398 -15.20 31.60 2.55
N GLY A 399 -15.05 30.56 3.37
CA GLY A 399 -16.14 29.63 3.68
C GLY A 399 -15.81 28.68 4.82
N SER A 400 -16.86 28.13 5.42
CA SER A 400 -16.77 27.16 6.51
C SER A 400 -17.82 26.06 6.35
N ILE A 401 -17.48 24.86 6.81
CA ILE A 401 -18.37 23.71 6.88
C ILE A 401 -18.44 23.24 8.32
N GLY A 402 -19.62 22.86 8.81
CA GLY A 402 -19.83 22.30 10.16
C GLY A 402 -19.78 23.33 11.29
N LEU A 403 -19.00 24.41 11.15
CA LEU A 403 -18.97 25.55 12.06
C LEU A 403 -19.55 26.80 11.38
N ALA A 404 -20.42 27.52 12.09
CA ALA A 404 -21.00 28.77 11.60
C ALA A 404 -19.95 29.89 11.55
N ALA A 405 -20.10 30.79 10.58
CA ALA A 405 -19.30 32.01 10.49
C ALA A 405 -19.50 32.87 11.76
N GLY A 406 -18.40 33.22 12.44
CA GLY A 406 -18.42 33.96 13.71
C GLY A 406 -18.36 33.09 14.98
N HIS A 407 -18.25 31.78 14.86
CA HIS A 407 -17.89 30.91 15.99
C HIS A 407 -16.49 31.30 16.53
N PRO A 408 -16.20 31.22 17.84
CA PRO A 408 -14.86 31.56 18.38
C PRO A 408 -13.70 30.79 17.74
N ALA A 409 -13.98 29.59 17.23
CA ALA A 409 -13.05 28.73 16.48
C ALA A 409 -12.80 29.19 15.02
N VAL A 410 -13.61 30.11 14.51
CA VAL A 410 -13.67 30.57 13.12
C VAL A 410 -13.51 32.09 13.10
N PRO A 411 -12.28 32.61 13.29
CA PRO A 411 -12.02 34.03 13.13
C PRO A 411 -12.42 34.48 11.71
N LEU A 412 -13.05 35.64 11.58
CA LEU A 412 -13.41 36.17 10.25
C LEU A 412 -12.18 36.61 9.45
N THR A 413 -11.17 37.13 10.16
CA THR A 413 -9.90 37.54 9.59
C THR A 413 -8.76 37.26 10.58
N PHE A 414 -7.56 37.05 10.07
CA PHE A 414 -6.33 37.04 10.87
C PHE A 414 -5.14 37.53 10.04
N ASP A 415 -4.14 38.12 10.70
CA ASP A 415 -2.87 38.46 10.07
C ASP A 415 -1.82 37.39 10.43
N LEU A 416 -1.00 36.98 9.47
CA LEU A 416 0.14 36.10 9.76
C LEU A 416 1.14 36.77 10.71
N ALA A 417 1.22 38.11 10.74
CA ALA A 417 2.08 38.84 11.68
C ALA A 417 1.63 38.69 13.15
N ASP A 418 0.35 38.40 13.39
CA ASP A 418 -0.19 38.21 14.74
C ASP A 418 0.33 36.94 15.42
N CYS A 419 1.06 36.07 14.70
CA CYS A 419 1.72 34.90 15.26
C CYS A 419 2.72 35.25 16.37
N ALA A 420 3.27 36.47 16.37
CA ALA A 420 4.24 36.93 17.35
C ALA A 420 3.60 37.32 18.69
N ASN A 421 2.31 37.66 18.72
CA ASN A 421 1.62 38.20 19.90
C ASN A 421 0.85 37.15 20.71
N ASP A 422 0.92 35.86 20.34
CA ASP A 422 0.27 34.70 20.99
C ASP A 422 -1.26 34.82 21.21
N GLN A 423 -1.91 35.84 20.64
CA GLN A 423 -3.35 36.12 20.79
C GLN A 423 -4.23 35.26 19.88
N ASN A 424 -3.69 34.76 18.75
CA ASN A 424 -4.45 33.94 17.81
C ASN A 424 -3.73 32.61 17.52
N PRO A 425 -4.18 31.50 18.13
CA PRO A 425 -3.49 30.22 18.00
C PRO A 425 -3.61 29.60 16.60
N LEU A 426 -4.65 29.98 15.83
CA LEU A 426 -4.80 29.59 14.42
C LEU A 426 -3.76 30.29 13.54
N ALA A 427 -3.55 31.59 13.74
CA ALA A 427 -2.52 32.37 13.02
C ALA A 427 -1.11 31.78 13.24
N ARG A 428 -0.79 31.34 14.46
CA ARG A 428 0.48 30.67 14.77
C ARG A 428 0.65 29.35 14.01
N ALA A 429 -0.39 28.54 13.93
CA ALA A 429 -0.36 27.28 13.20
C ALA A 429 -0.25 27.51 11.67
N CYS A 430 -0.98 28.49 11.13
CA CYS A 430 -0.85 28.93 9.73
C CYS A 430 0.54 29.47 9.43
N TYR A 431 1.16 30.24 10.32
CA TYR A 431 2.53 30.72 10.16
C TYR A 431 3.54 29.56 10.12
N LYS A 432 3.38 28.56 11.00
CA LYS A 432 4.21 27.35 10.97
C LYS A 432 4.06 26.61 9.63
N ALA A 433 2.82 26.44 9.15
CA ALA A 433 2.53 25.77 7.89
C ALA A 433 3.10 26.51 6.67
N TRP A 434 3.00 27.85 6.66
CA TRP A 434 3.62 28.68 5.64
C TRP A 434 5.14 28.53 5.61
N LYS A 435 5.79 28.57 6.78
CA LYS A 435 7.25 28.46 6.88
C LYS A 435 7.78 27.07 6.49
N SER A 436 7.02 26.01 6.76
CA SER A 436 7.41 24.65 6.40
C SER A 436 7.00 24.24 4.99
N ASP A 437 6.11 25.01 4.33
CA ASP A 437 5.42 24.63 3.08
C ASP A 437 4.83 23.21 3.11
N ASP A 438 4.34 22.81 4.28
CA ASP A 438 3.84 21.46 4.53
C ASP A 438 2.65 21.47 5.48
N VAL A 439 1.88 20.37 5.47
CA VAL A 439 0.70 20.19 6.31
C VAL A 439 1.14 20.11 7.78
N VAL A 440 0.65 21.05 8.59
CA VAL A 440 0.88 21.04 10.03
C VAL A 440 -0.26 20.33 10.72
N VAL A 441 0.05 19.24 11.40
CA VAL A 441 -0.93 18.48 12.19
C VAL A 441 -0.89 18.97 13.63
N LEU A 442 -2.05 19.38 14.15
CA LEU A 442 -2.27 19.76 15.54
C LEU A 442 -3.05 18.64 16.23
N GLN A 443 -2.51 18.12 17.32
CA GLN A 443 -3.08 16.98 18.05
C GLN A 443 -3.22 17.32 19.53
N LEU A 444 -4.32 16.87 20.12
CA LEU A 444 -4.59 17.05 21.55
C LEU A 444 -3.54 16.35 22.42
N LYS A 445 -3.11 15.15 22.03
CA LYS A 445 -2.11 14.34 22.77
C LYS A 445 -0.74 15.03 22.90
N ASP A 446 -0.37 15.87 21.93
CA ASP A 446 0.91 16.57 21.91
C ASP A 446 0.80 18.00 22.48
N GLY A 447 -0.38 18.39 22.97
CA GLY A 447 -0.66 19.74 23.49
C GLY A 447 -0.62 20.85 22.42
N SER A 448 -0.55 20.49 21.14
CA SER A 448 -0.44 21.45 20.03
C SER A 448 -1.79 21.98 19.56
N LEU A 449 -2.88 21.26 19.86
CA LEU A 449 -4.23 21.66 19.49
C LEU A 449 -4.79 22.71 20.47
N PRO A 450 -5.16 23.92 20.00
CA PRO A 450 -5.78 24.95 20.82
C PRO A 450 -7.22 24.59 21.23
N GLU A 451 -7.63 24.97 22.44
CA GLU A 451 -9.00 24.71 22.94
C GLU A 451 -10.08 25.32 22.04
N ALA A 452 -9.80 26.46 21.41
CA ALA A 452 -10.74 27.10 20.48
C ALA A 452 -11.10 26.17 19.30
N LEU A 453 -10.16 25.35 18.81
CA LEU A 453 -10.37 24.42 17.69
C LEU A 453 -10.87 23.04 18.15
N ASN A 454 -10.80 22.74 19.45
CA ASN A 454 -11.27 21.48 20.02
C ASN A 454 -12.81 21.49 20.22
N GLN A 455 -13.54 21.53 19.11
CA GLN A 455 -15.00 21.63 19.09
C GLN A 455 -15.65 20.31 18.65
N GLY A 456 -16.80 20.00 19.24
CA GLY A 456 -17.68 18.92 18.79
C GLY A 456 -18.87 19.49 18.04
N ILE A 457 -19.23 18.89 16.91
CA ILE A 457 -20.25 19.44 16.01
C ILE A 457 -21.46 18.50 15.97
N PRO A 458 -22.62 18.92 16.51
CA PRO A 458 -23.82 18.10 16.47
C PRO A 458 -24.16 17.66 15.04
N GLY A 459 -24.42 16.36 14.85
CA GLY A 459 -24.78 15.78 13.55
C GLY A 459 -23.60 15.42 12.64
N ARG A 460 -22.35 15.66 13.07
CA ARG A 460 -21.12 15.29 12.35
C ARG A 460 -20.16 14.54 13.26
N ALA A 461 -19.54 13.47 12.75
CA ALA A 461 -18.66 12.57 13.51
C ALA A 461 -19.17 12.29 14.94
N SER A 462 -20.47 11.97 15.04
CA SER A 462 -21.17 11.66 16.29
C SER A 462 -21.25 12.79 17.34
N GLY A 463 -20.84 14.03 17.00
CA GLY A 463 -20.87 15.17 17.92
C GLY A 463 -19.67 15.26 18.86
N ASP A 464 -18.69 14.37 18.69
CA ASP A 464 -17.52 14.31 19.55
C ASP A 464 -16.54 15.46 19.30
N LYS A 465 -15.82 15.82 20.35
CA LYS A 465 -14.76 16.82 20.29
C LYS A 465 -13.59 16.36 19.42
N VAL A 466 -13.22 17.19 18.44
CA VAL A 466 -12.12 16.91 17.52
C VAL A 466 -10.78 16.86 18.24
N GLN A 467 -10.02 15.78 18.01
CA GLN A 467 -8.70 15.58 18.62
C GLN A 467 -7.53 15.93 17.69
N THR A 468 -7.77 15.97 16.37
CA THR A 468 -6.75 16.23 15.36
C THR A 468 -7.25 17.23 14.32
N VAL A 469 -6.45 18.27 14.06
CA VAL A 469 -6.72 19.29 13.06
C VAL A 469 -5.50 19.46 12.17
N CYS A 470 -5.69 19.40 10.86
CA CYS A 470 -4.65 19.62 9.86
C CYS A 470 -4.77 21.04 9.29
N ILE A 471 -3.68 21.80 9.36
CA ILE A 471 -3.53 23.10 8.70
C ILE A 471 -2.76 22.88 7.40
N VAL A 472 -3.43 23.12 6.29
CA VAL A 472 -2.96 22.82 4.94
C VAL A 472 -2.67 24.13 4.21
N PRO A 473 -1.39 24.46 3.93
CA PRO A 473 -1.04 25.64 3.15
C PRO A 473 -1.29 25.38 1.66
N LEU A 474 -1.90 26.34 0.97
CA LEU A 474 -2.13 26.34 -0.47
C LEU A 474 -1.23 27.40 -1.12
N PRO A 475 -0.01 27.03 -1.56
CA PRO A 475 0.89 27.96 -2.24
C PRO A 475 0.35 28.35 -3.62
N ASP A 476 0.75 29.55 -4.07
CA ASP A 476 0.61 29.99 -5.45
C ASP A 476 1.59 29.25 -6.37
N MET A 477 1.42 29.41 -7.68
CA MET A 477 2.27 28.85 -8.74
C MET A 477 3.76 29.07 -8.56
N THR A 478 4.13 30.18 -7.96
CA THR A 478 5.53 30.54 -7.71
C THR A 478 6.12 29.84 -6.49
N GLY A 479 5.28 29.24 -5.64
CA GLY A 479 5.67 28.67 -4.34
C GLY A 479 6.12 29.70 -3.31
N HIS A 480 6.13 30.99 -3.65
CA HIS A 480 6.66 32.05 -2.78
C HIS A 480 5.60 32.70 -1.89
N HIS A 481 4.32 32.61 -2.27
CA HIS A 481 3.20 33.16 -1.52
C HIS A 481 2.13 32.10 -1.30
N THR A 482 1.50 32.13 -0.12
CA THR A 482 0.33 31.30 0.17
C THR A 482 -0.93 32.02 -0.32
N MET A 483 -1.65 31.39 -1.24
CA MET A 483 -2.95 31.88 -1.73
C MET A 483 -4.03 31.71 -0.66
N ALA A 484 -4.02 30.58 0.03
CA ALA A 484 -5.05 30.21 0.98
C ALA A 484 -4.54 29.23 2.04
N PHE A 485 -5.24 29.16 3.17
CA PHE A 485 -5.10 28.10 4.16
C PHE A 485 -6.39 27.31 4.25
N LEU A 486 -6.26 25.98 4.19
CA LEU A 486 -7.34 25.06 4.46
C LEU A 486 -7.12 24.42 5.83
N THR A 487 -8.09 24.55 6.72
CA THR A 487 -8.12 23.84 8.00
C THR A 487 -9.07 22.66 7.86
N LEU A 488 -8.59 21.44 8.14
CA LEU A 488 -9.38 20.22 8.13
C LEU A 488 -9.38 19.60 9.53
N ALA A 489 -10.55 19.51 10.15
CA ALA A 489 -10.69 18.64 11.31
C ALA A 489 -10.82 17.19 10.86
N MET A 490 -10.13 16.28 11.54
CA MET A 490 -10.25 14.84 11.32
C MET A 490 -11.17 14.23 12.37
N THR A 491 -11.88 13.17 11.99
CA THR A 491 -12.78 12.45 12.90
C THR A 491 -12.06 12.01 14.19
N PRO A 492 -12.62 12.26 15.38
CA PRO A 492 -12.05 11.80 16.64
C PRO A 492 -12.29 10.30 16.89
N ARG A 493 -13.15 9.66 16.09
CA ARG A 493 -13.52 8.24 16.16
C ARG A 493 -12.51 7.33 15.47
N ARG A 494 -11.35 7.85 15.03
CA ARG A 494 -10.29 7.08 14.38
C ARG A 494 -8.94 7.73 14.68
N PRO A 495 -7.84 6.97 14.83
CA PRO A 495 -6.54 7.58 15.03
C PRO A 495 -6.05 8.22 13.74
N TYR A 496 -5.24 9.27 13.87
CA TYR A 496 -4.59 9.88 12.72
C TYR A 496 -3.44 8.98 12.24
N ASP A 497 -3.71 8.25 11.17
CA ASP A 497 -2.81 7.30 10.52
C ASP A 497 -2.26 7.83 9.18
N THR A 498 -1.42 7.03 8.51
CA THR A 498 -0.87 7.36 7.19
C THR A 498 -1.97 7.58 6.15
N GLU A 499 -3.07 6.83 6.21
CA GLU A 499 -4.20 7.00 5.27
C GLU A 499 -4.92 8.33 5.45
N ALA A 500 -5.16 8.76 6.70
CA ALA A 500 -5.73 10.06 7.02
C ALA A 500 -4.81 11.20 6.57
N ALA A 501 -3.49 11.05 6.76
CA ALA A 501 -2.51 12.00 6.26
C ALA A 501 -2.57 12.09 4.73
N MET A 502 -2.51 10.96 4.04
CA MET A 502 -2.61 10.91 2.57
C MET A 502 -3.89 11.57 2.07
N PHE A 503 -5.02 11.36 2.74
CA PHE A 503 -6.28 12.01 2.39
C PHE A 503 -6.18 13.54 2.45
N ALA A 504 -5.60 14.12 3.51
CA ALA A 504 -5.37 15.57 3.60
C ALA A 504 -4.42 16.07 2.50
N TYR A 505 -3.35 15.34 2.20
CA TYR A 505 -2.41 15.69 1.12
C TYR A 505 -3.07 15.64 -0.26
N TYR A 506 -3.93 14.67 -0.52
CA TYR A 506 -4.68 14.62 -1.78
C TYR A 506 -5.62 15.81 -1.92
N LEU A 507 -6.33 16.21 -0.86
CA LEU A 507 -7.17 17.40 -0.89
C LEU A 507 -6.35 18.69 -1.13
N ARG A 508 -5.17 18.80 -0.49
CA ARG A 508 -4.21 19.89 -0.76
C ARG A 508 -3.85 19.93 -2.25
N ASP A 509 -3.39 18.81 -2.78
CA ASP A 509 -2.85 18.71 -4.14
C ASP A 509 -3.92 19.01 -5.20
N ILE A 510 -5.14 18.50 -5.01
CA ILE A 510 -6.29 18.80 -5.87
C ILE A 510 -6.57 20.29 -5.91
N LEU A 511 -6.59 20.96 -4.75
CA LEU A 511 -6.85 22.39 -4.67
C LEU A 511 -5.71 23.23 -5.25
N VAL A 512 -4.46 22.93 -4.90
CA VAL A 512 -3.29 23.63 -5.42
C VAL A 512 -3.27 23.53 -6.94
N LYS A 513 -3.41 22.32 -7.51
CA LYS A 513 -3.43 22.10 -8.96
C LYS A 513 -4.58 22.84 -9.66
N SER A 514 -5.76 22.85 -9.04
CA SER A 514 -6.95 23.49 -9.63
C SER A 514 -6.86 25.01 -9.57
N ALA A 515 -6.48 25.57 -8.42
CA ALA A 515 -6.28 27.01 -8.24
C ALA A 515 -5.16 27.53 -9.16
N SER A 516 -4.05 26.81 -9.21
CA SER A 516 -2.98 27.00 -10.17
C SER A 516 -3.52 27.04 -11.61
N ALA A 517 -4.26 26.03 -12.05
CA ALA A 517 -4.80 25.98 -13.41
C ALA A 517 -5.68 27.19 -13.76
N ILE A 518 -6.47 27.69 -12.79
CA ILE A 518 -7.33 28.87 -12.97
C ILE A 518 -6.51 30.17 -13.01
N CYS A 519 -5.47 30.28 -12.18
CA CYS A 519 -4.59 31.46 -12.08
C CYS A 519 -3.61 31.64 -13.25
N LEU A 520 -3.47 30.64 -14.13
CA LEU A 520 -2.64 30.76 -15.34
C LEU A 520 -3.08 31.95 -16.22
N PRO A 521 -2.14 32.64 -16.90
CA PRO A 521 -2.45 33.63 -17.93
C PRO A 521 -3.42 33.09 -18.99
N GLU A 522 -4.32 33.93 -19.50
CA GLU A 522 -5.39 33.49 -20.40
C GLU A 522 -4.87 32.85 -21.70
N GLU A 523 -3.74 33.32 -22.22
CA GLU A 523 -3.07 32.72 -23.38
C GLU A 523 -2.62 31.28 -23.11
N GLN A 524 -2.03 31.03 -21.94
CA GLN A 524 -1.61 29.68 -21.52
C GLN A 524 -2.83 28.78 -21.24
N ARG A 525 -3.91 29.32 -20.65
CA ARG A 525 -5.17 28.59 -20.49
C ARG A 525 -5.74 28.14 -21.83
N ARG A 526 -5.79 29.04 -22.83
CA ARG A 526 -6.28 28.70 -24.18
C ARG A 526 -5.37 27.69 -24.89
N ALA A 527 -4.05 27.82 -24.76
CA ALA A 527 -3.10 26.87 -25.33
C ALA A 527 -3.27 25.47 -24.72
N ARG A 528 -3.43 25.39 -23.40
CA ARG A 528 -3.68 24.14 -22.68
C ARG A 528 -5.01 23.50 -23.06
N GLN A 529 -6.11 24.27 -23.12
CA GLN A 529 -7.40 23.75 -23.55
C GLN A 529 -7.35 23.19 -24.97
N LYS A 530 -6.64 23.86 -25.89
CA LYS A 530 -6.42 23.33 -27.24
C LYS A 530 -5.60 22.03 -27.20
N PHE A 531 -4.56 21.97 -26.39
CA PHE A 531 -3.74 20.77 -26.23
C PHE A 531 -4.57 19.60 -25.68
N GLU A 532 -5.34 19.81 -24.61
CA GLU A 532 -6.23 18.79 -24.03
C GLU A 532 -7.30 18.33 -25.02
N GLN A 533 -7.86 19.22 -25.84
CA GLN A 533 -8.78 18.85 -26.92
C GLN A 533 -8.12 17.99 -28.00
N ILE A 534 -6.91 18.37 -28.42
CA ILE A 534 -6.12 17.60 -29.39
C ILE A 534 -5.81 16.22 -28.82
N GLU A 535 -5.32 16.15 -27.59
CA GLU A 535 -4.98 14.90 -26.90
C GLU A 535 -6.21 13.99 -26.75
N ALA A 536 -7.35 14.54 -26.33
CA ALA A 536 -8.60 13.79 -26.22
C ALA A 536 -9.07 13.26 -27.59
N SER A 537 -9.00 14.09 -28.64
CA SER A 537 -9.36 13.67 -30.00
C SER A 537 -8.43 12.58 -30.53
N LEU A 538 -7.13 12.69 -30.27
CA LEU A 538 -6.12 11.71 -30.66
C LEU A 538 -6.32 10.40 -29.92
N ALA A 539 -6.55 10.45 -28.60
CA ALA A 539 -6.82 9.26 -27.79
C ALA A 539 -8.09 8.53 -28.26
N GLN A 540 -9.14 9.28 -28.62
CA GLN A 540 -10.35 8.70 -29.18
C GLN A 540 -10.10 8.05 -30.55
N GLN A 541 -9.32 8.69 -31.42
CA GLN A 541 -8.95 8.14 -32.72
C GLN A 541 -8.12 6.87 -32.58
N LEU A 542 -7.12 6.87 -31.69
CA LEU A 542 -6.31 5.70 -31.37
C LEU A 542 -7.19 4.54 -30.89
N ARG A 543 -8.09 4.78 -29.92
CA ARG A 543 -9.04 3.76 -29.45
C ARG A 543 -9.93 3.19 -30.56
N ALA A 544 -10.40 4.06 -31.46
CA ALA A 544 -11.21 3.61 -32.59
C ALA A 544 -10.40 2.70 -33.53
N THR A 545 -9.15 3.10 -33.84
CA THR A 545 -8.27 2.30 -34.69
C THR A 545 -7.88 0.97 -34.04
N THR A 546 -7.60 0.94 -32.73
CA THR A 546 -7.26 -0.31 -32.03
C THR A 546 -8.44 -1.28 -31.99
N LEU A 547 -9.66 -0.76 -31.75
CA LEU A 547 -10.86 -1.60 -31.79
C LEU A 547 -11.14 -2.13 -33.21
N GLU A 548 -10.87 -1.32 -34.23
CA GLU A 548 -11.00 -1.74 -35.62
C GLU A 548 -9.97 -2.82 -35.98
N THR A 549 -8.71 -2.67 -35.57
CA THR A 549 -7.68 -3.71 -35.77
C THR A 549 -8.04 -5.00 -35.05
N GLU A 550 -8.51 -4.94 -33.80
CA GLU A 550 -8.96 -6.13 -33.05
C GLU A 550 -10.15 -6.83 -33.74
N ARG A 551 -11.11 -6.06 -34.26
CA ARG A 551 -12.24 -6.60 -35.02
C ARG A 551 -11.80 -7.24 -36.32
N LEU A 552 -10.88 -6.60 -37.05
CA LEU A 552 -10.35 -7.14 -38.30
C LEU A 552 -9.54 -8.41 -38.05
N GLU A 553 -8.70 -8.45 -37.03
CA GLU A 553 -7.95 -9.63 -36.59
C GLU A 553 -8.88 -10.77 -36.19
N SER A 554 -9.89 -10.49 -35.35
CA SER A 554 -10.89 -11.49 -34.95
C SER A 554 -11.66 -12.05 -36.15
N ARG A 555 -12.03 -11.18 -37.10
CA ARG A 555 -12.73 -11.57 -38.32
C ARG A 555 -11.84 -12.41 -39.24
N PHE A 556 -10.57 -12.02 -39.38
CA PHE A 556 -9.59 -12.74 -40.19
C PHE A 556 -9.28 -14.11 -39.59
N ALA A 557 -9.03 -14.20 -38.27
CA ALA A 557 -8.79 -15.45 -37.57
C ALA A 557 -9.96 -16.43 -37.73
N ARG A 558 -11.21 -15.95 -37.58
CA ARG A 558 -12.40 -16.78 -37.78
C ARG A 558 -12.55 -17.25 -39.22
N MET A 559 -12.27 -16.38 -40.19
CA MET A 559 -12.29 -16.74 -41.62
C MET A 559 -11.22 -17.79 -41.94
N ALA A 560 -9.99 -17.59 -41.46
CA ALA A 560 -8.87 -18.49 -41.69
C ALA A 560 -9.10 -19.87 -41.06
N GLN A 561 -9.70 -19.93 -39.86
CA GLN A 561 -10.05 -21.20 -39.20
C GLN A 561 -11.11 -22.02 -39.96
N LEU A 562 -12.08 -21.35 -40.60
CA LEU A 562 -13.19 -21.99 -41.30
C LEU A 562 -12.97 -22.19 -42.81
N ALA A 563 -11.84 -21.71 -43.34
CA ALA A 563 -11.53 -21.84 -44.76
C ALA A 563 -11.41 -23.34 -45.16
N PRO A 564 -12.02 -23.77 -46.28
CA PRO A 564 -11.96 -25.17 -46.74
C PRO A 564 -10.61 -25.56 -47.38
N ILE A 565 -9.58 -24.72 -47.21
CA ILE A 565 -8.24 -24.89 -47.75
C ILE A 565 -7.28 -24.88 -46.55
N GLY A 566 -6.30 -25.78 -46.53
CA GLY A 566 -5.27 -25.81 -45.49
C GLY A 566 -4.44 -24.52 -45.50
N MET A 567 -4.46 -23.79 -44.39
CA MET A 567 -3.68 -22.58 -44.17
C MET A 567 -2.76 -22.76 -42.97
N TYR A 568 -1.51 -22.31 -43.12
CA TYR A 568 -0.53 -22.23 -42.05
C TYR A 568 0.31 -20.96 -42.21
N ALA A 569 0.79 -20.40 -41.10
CA ALA A 569 1.72 -19.28 -41.08
C ALA A 569 2.94 -19.68 -40.25
N ILE A 570 4.12 -19.33 -40.75
CA ILE A 570 5.41 -19.62 -40.11
C ILE A 570 6.19 -18.32 -39.93
N THR A 571 6.91 -18.19 -38.82
CA THR A 571 7.91 -17.14 -38.63
C THR A 571 9.16 -17.39 -39.47
N PRO A 572 10.02 -16.38 -39.70
CA PRO A 572 11.33 -16.56 -40.35
C PRO A 572 12.20 -17.66 -39.71
N ASP A 573 12.02 -17.92 -38.41
CA ASP A 573 12.71 -18.99 -37.67
C ASP A 573 12.09 -20.39 -37.86
N SER A 574 11.24 -20.55 -38.88
CA SER A 574 10.55 -21.81 -39.24
C SER A 574 9.60 -22.38 -38.18
N ARG A 575 9.20 -21.60 -37.18
CA ARG A 575 8.14 -21.97 -36.22
C ARG A 575 6.76 -21.62 -36.74
N THR A 576 5.81 -22.54 -36.61
CA THR A 576 4.41 -22.32 -37.01
C THR A 576 3.70 -21.42 -35.99
N THR A 577 3.20 -20.27 -36.43
CA THR A 577 2.46 -19.32 -35.59
C THR A 577 0.95 -19.43 -35.73
N PHE A 578 0.46 -20.05 -36.80
CA PHE A 578 -0.96 -20.26 -37.04
C PHE A 578 -1.16 -21.47 -37.96
N HIS A 579 -2.19 -22.26 -37.72
CA HIS A 579 -2.68 -23.27 -38.64
C HIS A 579 -4.20 -23.39 -38.49
N ASN A 580 -4.89 -23.82 -39.54
CA ASN A 580 -6.33 -24.08 -39.49
C ASN A 580 -6.64 -25.59 -39.48
N LYS A 581 -7.89 -25.95 -39.16
CA LYS A 581 -8.30 -27.35 -39.05
C LYS A 581 -8.15 -28.11 -40.38
N ALA A 582 -8.47 -27.47 -41.51
CA ALA A 582 -8.29 -28.07 -42.83
C ALA A 582 -6.82 -28.42 -43.13
N TYR A 583 -5.84 -27.68 -42.61
CA TYR A 583 -4.42 -28.00 -42.76
C TYR A 583 -4.05 -29.27 -42.01
N LEU A 584 -4.52 -29.43 -40.77
CA LEU A 584 -4.34 -30.65 -39.99
C LEU A 584 -5.02 -31.85 -40.66
N ASP A 585 -6.26 -31.67 -41.13
CA ASP A 585 -7.04 -32.70 -41.80
C ASP A 585 -6.37 -33.18 -43.11
N ILE A 586 -5.77 -32.26 -43.88
CA ILE A 586 -5.08 -32.58 -45.15
C ILE A 586 -3.72 -33.22 -44.91
N THR A 587 -2.95 -32.73 -43.93
CA THR A 587 -1.57 -33.20 -43.69
C THR A 587 -1.50 -34.42 -42.79
N GLY A 588 -2.55 -34.71 -42.00
CA GLY A 588 -2.58 -35.80 -41.03
C GLY A 588 -1.66 -35.59 -39.83
N ILE A 589 -1.11 -34.39 -39.66
CA ILE A 589 -0.20 -34.01 -38.58
C ILE A 589 -1.05 -33.65 -37.35
N THR A 590 -0.71 -34.18 -36.17
CA THR A 590 -1.40 -33.87 -34.90
C THR A 590 -0.90 -32.55 -34.32
N GLU A 591 -1.75 -31.80 -33.62
CA GLU A 591 -1.38 -30.50 -32.99
C GLU A 591 -0.08 -30.60 -32.17
N ASP A 592 0.06 -31.68 -31.39
CA ASP A 592 1.25 -31.97 -30.56
C ASP A 592 2.58 -32.09 -31.34
N SER A 593 2.52 -32.37 -32.65
CA SER A 593 3.70 -32.55 -33.50
C SER A 593 4.12 -31.29 -34.26
N ILE A 594 3.31 -30.22 -34.21
CA ILE A 594 3.63 -28.90 -34.77
C ILE A 594 4.27 -27.99 -33.72
N GLU A 595 3.97 -28.22 -32.45
CA GLU A 595 4.51 -27.45 -31.31
C GLU A 595 5.85 -28.00 -30.77
N ALA A 596 6.21 -29.23 -31.13
CA ALA A 596 7.50 -29.87 -30.82
C ALA A 596 8.59 -29.47 -31.82
#